data_AF-A0A7J4KZ04-F1
#
_entry.id   AF-A0A7J4KZ04-F1
#
_cell.length_a   1.000
_cell.length_b   1.000
_cell.length_c   1.000
_cell.angle_alpha   90.00
_cell.angle_beta   90.00
_cell.angle_gamma   90.00
#
_symmetry.space_group_name_H-M   'P 1'
#
loop_
_entity.id
_entity.type
_entity.pdbx_description
1 polymer ?
#
loop_
_entity_poly.entity_id
_entity_poly.type
_entity_poly.pdbx_seq_one_letter_code
_entity_poly.pdbx_strand_id
1 'polypeptide(L)'
;MKEYLQKEKPDFESLAIKRMDYKASNGKEVFLQMQDSAENLYGFLRLRFPFQPFRKELQGSALVRELHVFGEALALKQRKEGMIQHFGIGKQLLKEAEEIAKAQGFRKISVISGIGVKEYYRKQGYSDSKAFVTKEI
;
A
#
# COMPACT_ATOMS: atom_id res chain seq x y z
N MET A 1 10.49 21.91 -8.90
CA MET A 1 10.59 20.62 -8.17
C MET A 1 10.28 19.50 -9.16
N LYS A 2 11.26 19.11 -9.96
CA LYS A 2 11.19 18.05 -10.98
C LYS A 2 12.51 17.28 -10.90
N GLU A 3 12.55 16.26 -10.05
CA GLU A 3 13.60 15.25 -10.04
C GLU A 3 12.92 13.91 -9.82
N TYR A 4 12.35 13.35 -10.88
CA TYR A 4 12.08 11.92 -10.94
C TYR A 4 13.27 11.29 -11.67
N LEU A 5 14.01 10.45 -10.93
CA LEU A 5 15.02 9.56 -11.48
C LEU A 5 14.34 8.60 -12.46
N GLN A 6 14.37 8.89 -13.76
CA GLN A 6 14.36 7.85 -14.78
C GLN A 6 15.82 7.60 -15.15
N LYS A 7 16.50 6.72 -14.40
CA LYS A 7 17.86 6.32 -14.76
C LYS A 7 17.86 5.26 -15.86
N GLU A 8 16.81 4.43 -16.00
CA GLU A 8 16.72 3.38 -17.04
C GLU A 8 15.27 3.08 -17.47
N LYS A 9 15.10 2.27 -18.53
CA LYS A 9 13.77 1.82 -19.00
C LYS A 9 13.10 0.97 -17.90
N PRO A 10 11.78 1.12 -17.69
CA PRO A 10 11.07 0.38 -16.65
C PRO A 10 11.04 -1.11 -16.95
N ASP A 11 11.47 -1.93 -15.99
CA ASP A 11 11.44 -3.39 -16.05
C ASP A 11 10.35 -3.94 -15.12
N PHE A 12 9.18 -4.23 -15.70
CA PHE A 12 8.03 -4.70 -14.95
C PHE A 12 8.11 -6.19 -14.57
N GLU A 13 8.93 -6.99 -15.27
CA GLU A 13 9.03 -8.44 -15.02
C GLU A 13 9.82 -8.74 -13.74
N SER A 14 10.70 -7.83 -13.32
CA SER A 14 11.48 -7.94 -12.08
C SER A 14 10.85 -7.24 -10.86
N LEU A 15 9.58 -6.84 -10.94
CA LEU A 15 8.92 -6.15 -9.84
C LEU A 15 8.82 -7.01 -8.59
N ALA A 16 9.30 -6.46 -7.47
CA ALA A 16 9.27 -7.08 -6.15
C ALA A 16 8.89 -6.06 -5.07
N ILE A 17 8.33 -6.58 -3.97
CA ILE A 17 8.06 -5.78 -2.77
C ILE A 17 9.29 -5.83 -1.86
N LYS A 18 9.94 -4.69 -1.65
CA LYS A 18 10.94 -4.50 -0.59
C LYS A 18 10.27 -4.01 0.68
N ARG A 19 10.67 -4.57 1.82
CA ARG A 19 10.14 -4.26 3.14
C ARG A 19 11.21 -3.63 4.03
N MET A 20 10.84 -2.60 4.77
CA MET A 20 11.68 -1.96 5.78
C MET A 20 10.87 -1.70 7.06
N ASP A 21 11.35 -2.25 8.18
CA ASP A 21 10.72 -2.11 9.50
C ASP A 21 11.49 -1.10 10.35
N TYR A 22 10.78 -0.19 11.04
CA TYR A 22 11.40 0.75 11.97
C TYR A 22 10.47 1.10 13.13
N LYS A 23 11.04 1.55 14.25
CA LYS A 23 10.29 2.01 15.43
C LYS A 23 9.97 3.50 15.30
N ALA A 24 8.74 3.90 15.58
CA ALA A 24 8.31 5.29 15.56
C ALA A 24 7.18 5.57 16.56
N SER A 25 7.38 6.55 17.45
CA SER A 25 6.42 6.98 18.48
C SER A 25 5.86 5.80 19.27
N ASN A 26 6.74 4.98 19.85
CA ASN A 26 6.45 3.73 20.58
C ASN A 26 5.69 2.64 19.81
N GLY A 27 5.35 2.87 18.54
CA GLY A 27 4.79 1.88 17.64
C GLY A 27 5.85 1.30 16.70
N LYS A 28 5.41 0.38 15.85
CA LYS A 28 6.21 -0.18 14.77
C LYS A 28 5.61 0.24 13.43
N GLU A 29 6.47 0.67 12.52
CA GLU A 29 6.15 1.00 11.14
C GLU A 29 6.78 -0.04 10.21
N VAL A 30 6.08 -0.34 9.13
CA VAL A 30 6.51 -1.23 8.05
C VAL A 30 6.30 -0.45 6.76
N PHE A 31 7.39 -0.21 6.04
CA PHE A 31 7.38 0.46 4.75
C PHE A 31 7.57 -0.56 3.63
N LEU A 32 6.54 -0.72 2.81
CA LEU A 32 6.53 -1.60 1.65
C LEU A 32 6.72 -0.78 0.39
N GLN A 33 7.63 -1.20 -0.47
CA GLN A 33 8.00 -0.51 -1.70
C GLN A 33 7.94 -1.49 -2.86
N MET A 34 7.19 -1.16 -3.90
CA MET A 34 7.20 -1.91 -5.16
C MET A 34 8.32 -1.34 -6.04
N GLN A 35 9.37 -2.12 -6.26
CA GLN A 35 10.55 -1.72 -7.02
C GLN A 35 10.96 -2.77 -8.05
N ASP A 36 11.61 -2.35 -9.13
CA ASP A 36 12.27 -3.26 -10.08
C ASP A 36 13.71 -3.58 -9.65
N SER A 37 14.39 -4.41 -10.44
CA SER A 37 15.80 -4.77 -10.22
C SER A 37 16.77 -3.58 -10.23
N ALA A 38 16.40 -2.48 -10.89
CA ALA A 38 17.15 -1.22 -10.94
C ALA A 38 16.75 -0.23 -9.82
N GLU A 39 15.93 -0.68 -8.86
CA GLU A 39 15.42 0.10 -7.73
C GLU A 39 14.52 1.29 -8.10
N ASN A 40 13.96 1.31 -9.30
CA ASN A 40 12.94 2.30 -9.65
C ASN A 40 11.68 2.04 -8.81
N LEU A 41 11.09 3.08 -8.22
CA LEU A 41 9.93 2.97 -7.33
C LEU A 41 8.61 3.20 -8.07
N TYR A 42 7.72 2.20 -8.04
CA TYR A 42 6.44 2.23 -8.75
C TYR A 42 5.24 2.43 -7.82
N GLY A 43 5.41 2.19 -6.52
CA GLY A 43 4.42 2.47 -5.50
C GLY A 43 4.92 2.08 -4.13
N PHE A 44 4.26 2.55 -3.09
CA PHE A 44 4.60 2.23 -1.71
C PHE A 44 3.37 2.17 -0.81
N LEU A 45 3.53 1.51 0.32
CA LEU A 45 2.53 1.46 1.39
C LEU A 45 3.22 1.65 2.76
N ARG A 46 2.62 2.49 3.59
CA ARG A 46 3.03 2.69 5.00
C ARG A 46 2.04 1.99 5.92
N LEU A 47 2.48 0.90 6.55
CA LEU A 47 1.72 0.13 7.51
C LEU A 47 2.22 0.43 8.92
N ARG A 48 1.31 0.71 9.85
CA ARG A 48 1.59 0.98 11.25
C ARG A 48 0.92 -0.04 12.15
N PHE A 49 1.67 -0.55 13.14
CA PHE A 49 1.14 -1.23 14.31
C PHE A 49 1.06 -0.24 15.46
N PRO A 50 -0.16 0.27 15.78
CA PRO A 50 -0.33 1.26 16.83
C PRO A 50 -0.11 0.63 18.21
N PHE A 51 0.53 1.37 19.11
CA PHE A 51 0.73 0.93 20.50
C PHE A 51 -0.50 1.22 21.38
N GLN A 52 -0.93 2.48 21.44
CA GLN A 52 -2.09 2.91 22.22
C GLN A 52 -2.94 3.92 21.41
N PRO A 53 -3.80 3.44 20.49
CA PRO A 53 -4.62 4.33 19.68
C PRO A 53 -5.76 4.95 20.52
N PHE A 54 -5.92 6.28 20.46
CA PHE A 54 -7.01 6.98 21.14
C PHE A 54 -8.39 6.74 20.49
N ARG A 55 -8.42 6.41 19.19
CA ARG A 55 -9.64 6.13 18.44
C ARG A 55 -10.07 4.68 18.66
N LYS A 56 -11.31 4.47 19.13
CA LYS A 56 -11.89 3.14 19.36
C LYS A 56 -11.89 2.27 18.10
N GLU A 57 -12.04 2.88 16.93
CA GLU A 57 -12.04 2.23 15.62
C GLU A 57 -10.72 1.50 15.34
N LEU A 58 -9.61 1.99 15.87
CA LEU A 58 -8.26 1.45 15.67
C LEU A 58 -7.84 0.45 16.73
N GLN A 59 -8.66 0.22 17.77
CA GLN A 59 -8.37 -0.79 18.80
C GLN A 59 -8.32 -2.18 18.15
N GLY A 60 -7.18 -2.86 18.27
CA GLY A 60 -6.93 -4.15 17.62
C GLY A 60 -6.82 -4.09 16.09
N SER A 61 -6.57 -2.90 15.51
CA SER A 61 -6.41 -2.71 14.06
C SER A 61 -4.98 -2.33 13.69
N ALA A 62 -4.46 -2.95 12.63
CA ALA A 62 -3.32 -2.41 11.91
C ALA A 62 -3.76 -1.21 11.07
N LEU A 63 -2.89 -0.25 10.83
CA LEU A 63 -3.24 1.00 10.15
C LEU A 63 -2.41 1.21 8.89
N VAL A 64 -3.04 1.17 7.73
CA VAL A 64 -2.46 1.70 6.48
C VAL A 64 -2.62 3.21 6.51
N ARG A 65 -1.49 3.89 6.68
CA ARG A 65 -1.44 5.36 6.77
C ARG A 65 -1.43 6.01 5.41
N GLU A 66 -0.85 5.32 4.44
CA GLU A 66 -0.67 5.82 3.09
C GLU A 66 -0.50 4.63 2.14
N LEU A 67 -1.18 4.69 1.00
CA LEU A 67 -0.93 3.86 -0.17
C LEU A 67 -0.80 4.81 -1.35
N HIS A 68 0.33 4.72 -2.06
CA HIS A 68 0.60 5.56 -3.23
C HIS A 68 1.10 4.69 -4.38
N VAL A 69 0.58 4.94 -5.58
CA VAL A 69 1.03 4.29 -6.83
C VAL A 69 1.34 5.38 -7.83
N PHE A 70 2.56 5.38 -8.38
CA PHE A 70 3.01 6.45 -9.26
C PHE A 70 2.36 6.35 -10.65
N GLY A 71 1.93 7.50 -11.17
CA GLY A 71 1.17 7.60 -12.43
C GLY A 71 1.91 7.13 -13.67
N GLU A 72 3.25 7.14 -13.69
CA GLU A 72 4.04 6.62 -14.82
C GLU A 72 3.88 5.09 -14.96
N ALA A 73 3.71 4.37 -13.85
CA ALA A 73 3.31 2.97 -13.84
C ALA A 73 1.89 2.76 -14.41
N LEU A 74 1.01 3.76 -14.25
CA LEU A 74 -0.37 3.74 -14.75
C LEU A 74 -0.47 4.18 -16.23
N ALA A 75 0.42 5.05 -16.71
CA ALA A 75 0.42 5.61 -18.06
C ALA A 75 1.06 4.67 -19.09
N LEU A 76 2.07 3.90 -18.68
CA LEU A 76 2.66 2.85 -19.53
C LEU A 76 1.62 1.77 -19.88
N LYS A 77 0.59 1.59 -19.04
CA LYS A 77 -0.60 0.75 -19.24
C LYS A 77 -1.35 0.99 -20.55
N GLN A 78 -1.26 2.20 -21.10
CA GLN A 78 -1.99 2.57 -22.32
C GLN A 78 -1.18 2.33 -23.61
N ARG A 79 0.14 2.11 -23.54
CA ARG A 79 1.01 2.05 -24.73
C ARG A 79 1.31 0.63 -25.26
N LYS A 80 0.98 -0.43 -24.52
CA LYS A 80 1.03 -1.82 -25.05
C LYS A 80 -0.34 -2.47 -24.89
N GLU A 81 -1.19 -2.32 -25.90
CA GLU A 81 -2.35 -3.20 -26.09
C GLU A 81 -1.85 -4.65 -26.08
N GLY A 82 -2.20 -5.42 -25.04
CA GLY A 82 -1.96 -6.87 -25.01
C GLY A 82 -1.24 -7.42 -23.77
N MET A 83 -0.48 -6.62 -23.00
CA MET A 83 0.23 -7.13 -21.81
C MET A 83 -0.11 -6.45 -20.48
N ILE A 84 -0.82 -5.32 -20.49
CA ILE A 84 -0.91 -4.45 -19.29
C ILE A 84 -2.27 -4.52 -18.58
N GLN A 85 -2.81 -5.73 -18.48
CA GLN A 85 -3.98 -5.99 -17.64
C GLN A 85 -3.64 -6.34 -16.18
N HIS A 86 -2.37 -6.48 -15.78
CA HIS A 86 -2.04 -7.15 -14.50
C HIS A 86 -1.16 -6.44 -13.45
N PHE A 87 -0.78 -5.16 -13.56
CA PHE A 87 -0.11 -4.51 -12.42
C PHE A 87 -1.08 -3.88 -11.44
N GLY A 88 -1.71 -4.74 -10.64
CA GLY A 88 -2.43 -4.36 -9.43
C GLY A 88 -1.47 -3.96 -8.31
N ILE A 89 -0.53 -3.03 -8.53
CA ILE A 89 0.52 -2.65 -7.55
C ILE A 89 -0.10 -2.32 -6.20
N GLY A 90 -1.09 -1.42 -6.19
CA GLY A 90 -1.78 -1.07 -4.93
C GLY A 90 -2.47 -2.27 -4.29
N LYS A 91 -3.03 -3.19 -5.09
CA LYS A 91 -3.68 -4.40 -4.59
C LYS A 91 -2.65 -5.39 -4.01
N GLN A 92 -1.49 -5.53 -4.63
CA GLN A 92 -0.39 -6.38 -4.16
C GLN A 92 0.19 -5.82 -2.86
N LEU A 93 0.43 -4.51 -2.79
CA LEU A 93 0.88 -3.84 -1.57
C LEU A 93 -0.13 -3.99 -0.43
N LEU A 94 -1.43 -3.84 -0.71
CA LEU A 94 -2.48 -4.09 0.28
C LEU A 94 -2.49 -5.54 0.75
N LYS A 95 -2.39 -6.51 -0.17
CA LYS A 95 -2.36 -7.93 0.19
C LYS A 95 -1.16 -8.26 1.10
N GLU A 96 0.02 -7.78 0.75
CA GLU A 96 1.21 -7.95 1.59
C GLU A 96 1.01 -7.31 2.97
N ALA A 97 0.45 -6.10 3.03
CA ALA A 97 0.14 -5.44 4.29
C ALA A 97 -0.85 -6.23 5.16
N GLU A 98 -1.87 -6.83 4.54
CA GLU A 98 -2.84 -7.72 5.20
C GLU A 98 -2.13 -8.95 5.79
N GLU A 99 -1.27 -9.62 5.02
CA GLU A 99 -0.51 -10.79 5.48
C GLU A 99 0.44 -10.46 6.65
N ILE A 100 1.16 -9.34 6.57
CA ILE A 100 2.03 -8.88 7.66
C ILE A 100 1.20 -8.53 8.91
N ALA A 101 0.05 -7.88 8.75
CA ALA A 101 -0.82 -7.53 9.89
C ALA A 101 -1.36 -8.78 10.59
N LYS A 102 -1.82 -9.81 9.84
CA LYS A 102 -2.23 -11.10 10.41
C LYS A 102 -1.09 -11.77 11.18
N ALA A 103 0.11 -11.78 10.61
CA ALA A 103 1.30 -12.37 11.25
C ALA A 103 1.71 -11.63 12.54
N GLN A 104 1.27 -10.38 12.73
CA GLN A 104 1.46 -9.60 13.96
C GLN A 104 0.27 -9.71 14.94
N GLY A 105 -0.72 -10.57 14.65
CA GLY A 105 -1.86 -10.85 15.53
C GLY A 105 -3.03 -9.90 15.38
N PHE A 106 -3.04 -9.03 14.37
CA PHE A 106 -4.18 -8.17 14.07
C PHE A 106 -5.26 -8.94 13.32
N ARG A 107 -6.53 -8.68 13.66
CA ARG A 107 -7.73 -9.29 13.02
C ARG A 107 -8.41 -8.36 12.02
N LYS A 108 -8.02 -7.09 12.02
CA LYS A 108 -8.53 -6.08 11.11
C LYS A 108 -7.43 -5.12 10.70
N ILE A 109 -7.62 -4.54 9.53
CA ILE A 109 -6.77 -3.49 8.98
C ILE A 109 -7.63 -2.31 8.55
N SER A 110 -7.22 -1.11 8.98
CA SER A 110 -7.90 0.15 8.68
C SER A 110 -7.02 1.00 7.77
N VAL A 111 -7.62 1.67 6.79
CA VAL A 111 -6.92 2.56 5.86
C VAL A 111 -7.41 3.98 6.03
N ILE A 112 -6.48 4.93 6.11
CA ILE A 112 -6.78 6.36 5.96
C ILE A 112 -7.09 6.59 4.48
N SER A 113 -8.35 6.85 4.16
CA SER A 113 -8.81 7.03 2.78
C SER A 113 -9.52 8.37 2.62
N GLY A 114 -9.06 9.17 1.65
CA GLY A 114 -9.82 10.32 1.19
C GLY A 114 -11.17 9.90 0.59
N ILE A 115 -12.17 10.78 0.63
CA ILE A 115 -13.54 10.50 0.19
C ILE A 115 -13.56 9.97 -1.26
N GLY A 116 -12.80 10.59 -2.17
CA GLY A 116 -12.78 10.25 -3.59
C GLY A 116 -12.11 8.92 -3.96
N VAL A 117 -11.40 8.27 -3.01
CA VAL A 117 -10.68 7.01 -3.28
C VAL A 117 -11.25 5.81 -2.51
N LYS A 118 -12.33 6.00 -1.74
CA LYS A 118 -12.98 4.89 -1.00
C LYS A 118 -13.45 3.76 -1.91
N GLU A 119 -13.94 4.10 -3.10
CA GLU A 119 -14.44 3.13 -4.07
C GLU A 119 -13.36 2.16 -4.57
N TYR A 120 -12.10 2.61 -4.59
CA TYR A 120 -10.97 1.71 -4.85
C TYR A 120 -10.97 0.59 -3.80
N TYR A 121 -10.86 0.95 -2.52
CA TYR A 121 -10.78 0.00 -1.41
C TYR A 121 -11.99 -0.94 -1.29
N ARG A 122 -13.20 -0.45 -1.61
CA ARG A 122 -14.42 -1.29 -1.61
C ARG A 122 -14.29 -2.47 -2.58
N LYS A 123 -13.70 -2.25 -3.76
CA LYS A 123 -13.42 -3.31 -4.73
C LYS A 123 -12.37 -4.33 -4.24
N GLN A 124 -11.67 -4.07 -3.13
CA GLN A 124 -10.75 -5.01 -2.48
C GLN A 124 -11.33 -5.63 -1.18
N GLY A 125 -12.62 -5.42 -0.92
CA GLY A 125 -13.33 -5.99 0.23
C GLY A 125 -13.26 -5.15 1.51
N TYR A 126 -12.89 -3.88 1.41
CA TYR A 126 -12.96 -2.95 2.53
C TYR A 126 -14.36 -2.32 2.63
N SER A 127 -14.79 -2.03 3.84
CA SER A 127 -16.06 -1.36 4.14
C SER A 127 -15.82 -0.02 4.82
N ASP A 128 -16.73 0.93 4.60
CA ASP A 128 -16.68 2.24 5.25
C ASP A 128 -16.78 2.10 6.78
N SER A 129 -15.86 2.73 7.51
CA SER A 129 -15.83 2.76 8.97
C SER A 129 -15.47 4.16 9.46
N LYS A 130 -16.50 5.03 9.55
CA LYS A 130 -16.37 6.45 9.93
C LYS A 130 -15.26 7.15 9.12
N ALA A 131 -14.14 7.46 9.76
CA ALA A 131 -13.00 8.17 9.17
C ALA A 131 -12.03 7.26 8.38
N PHE A 132 -12.28 5.95 8.37
CA PHE A 132 -11.45 4.94 7.73
C PHE A 132 -12.27 4.10 6.75
N VAL A 133 -11.59 3.28 5.96
CA VAL A 133 -12.15 2.05 5.39
C VAL A 133 -11.46 0.87 6.06
N THR A 134 -12.20 -0.18 6.42
CA THR A 134 -11.69 -1.28 7.24
C THR A 134 -12.05 -2.62 6.63
N LYS A 135 -11.18 -3.60 6.80
CA LYS A 135 -11.36 -4.97 6.38
C LYS A 135 -10.94 -5.92 7.50
N GLU A 136 -11.73 -6.95 7.74
CA GLU A 136 -11.36 -8.07 8.61
C GLU A 136 -10.37 -8.98 7.85
N ILE A 137 -9.30 -9.40 8.53
CA ILE A 137 -8.15 -10.11 7.94
C ILE A 137 -7.82 -11.38 8.73
#